data_AF-S4Y4Q0-F1
#
_entry.id   AF-S4Y4Q0-F1
#
_cell.length_a   1.000
_cell.length_b   1.000
_cell.length_c   1.000
_cell.angle_alpha   90.00
_cell.angle_beta   90.00
_cell.angle_gamma   90.00
#
_symmetry.space_group_name_H-M   'P 1'
#
loop_
_entity.id
_entity.type
_entity.pdbx_description
1 polymer ?
#
loop_
_entity_poly.entity_id
_entity_poly.type
_entity_poly.pdbx_seq_one_letter_code
_entity_poly.pdbx_strand_id
1 'polypeptide(L)'
;MGSAWTWLLERCAEIVGVTDGAAGSAGDAARRRRRLTLALLLSLLVGASCLLGDRWGAKGLLPAVALFVLAVQATRAVLAARASVWRAAALELDDPAQRPSERADPWFSPPTARVLCALASVIDAARRERYAIALERLPHVDRAALRPDEVRLLDAARALLSLGLGDPARAAQQAIVALPTGIDAIDARLGRVVLADAWKSPARLEAIERAWRRELQSGVTSEALERLLSLSRLRFAPRALEALKPAEARELSAEAWSIGEEELAAALEARARGGVYR
;
A
#
# COMPACT_ATOMS: atom_id res chain seq x y z
N MET A 1 -4.60 -23.45 11.33
CA MET A 1 -5.35 -23.47 12.62
C MET A 1 -4.52 -22.70 13.64
N GLY A 2 -4.99 -21.53 14.08
CA GLY A 2 -4.26 -20.72 15.05
C GLY A 2 -4.39 -21.31 16.45
N SER A 3 -3.30 -21.41 17.20
CA SER A 3 -3.35 -21.77 18.61
C SER A 3 -4.11 -20.71 19.40
N ALA A 4 -4.70 -21.09 20.54
CA ALA A 4 -5.41 -20.17 21.45
C ALA A 4 -4.57 -18.93 21.80
N TRP A 5 -3.25 -19.09 21.81
CA TRP A 5 -2.26 -18.03 21.98
C TRP A 5 -2.26 -16.99 20.85
N THR A 6 -2.23 -17.42 19.58
CA THR A 6 -2.29 -16.49 18.44
C THR A 6 -3.62 -15.75 18.35
N TRP A 7 -4.71 -16.41 18.77
CA TRP A 7 -6.02 -15.77 18.88
C TRP A 7 -6.02 -14.69 19.96
N LEU A 8 -5.42 -14.95 21.13
CA LEU A 8 -5.30 -13.97 22.20
C LEU A 8 -4.52 -12.73 21.75
N LEU A 9 -3.37 -12.91 21.09
CA LEU A 9 -2.55 -11.80 20.59
C LEU A 9 -3.32 -10.94 19.58
N GLU A 10 -4.05 -11.56 18.65
CA GLU A 10 -4.90 -10.84 17.69
C GLU A 10 -5.99 -10.03 18.39
N ARG A 11 -6.63 -10.60 19.41
CA ARG A 11 -7.67 -9.91 20.20
C ARG A 11 -7.10 -8.73 20.97
N CYS A 12 -5.92 -8.87 21.55
CA CYS A 12 -5.24 -7.77 22.21
C CYS A 12 -4.95 -6.60 21.26
N ALA A 13 -4.51 -6.88 20.02
CA ALA A 13 -4.27 -5.84 19.02
C ALA A 13 -5.56 -5.22 18.45
N GLU A 14 -6.64 -6.00 18.34
CA GLU A 14 -7.96 -5.54 17.90
C GLU A 14 -8.61 -4.56 18.89
N ILE A 15 -8.44 -4.80 20.20
CA ILE A 15 -8.95 -3.92 21.27
C ILE A 15 -8.36 -2.51 21.16
N VAL A 16 -7.07 -2.42 20.81
CA VAL A 16 -6.37 -1.15 20.62
C VAL A 16 -6.71 -0.51 19.26
N GLY A 17 -7.50 -1.21 18.44
CA GLY A 17 -7.99 -0.71 17.15
C GLY A 17 -6.94 -0.76 16.04
N VAL A 18 -5.88 -1.57 16.22
CA VAL A 18 -4.78 -1.59 15.25
C VAL A 18 -5.03 -2.62 14.15
N THR A 19 -5.89 -3.62 14.29
CA THR A 19 -6.07 -4.68 13.26
C THR A 19 -7.26 -4.49 12.32
N ASP A 20 -7.63 -3.24 12.00
CA ASP A 20 -8.71 -2.96 11.04
C ASP A 20 -8.42 -3.52 9.65
N GLY A 21 -9.04 -4.66 9.30
CA GLY A 21 -8.98 -5.25 7.96
C GLY A 21 -9.99 -4.63 6.97
N ALA A 22 -10.05 -5.18 5.75
CA ALA A 22 -10.65 -4.57 4.56
C ALA A 22 -12.19 -4.37 4.52
N ALA A 23 -12.97 -4.79 5.53
CA ALA A 23 -14.44 -4.64 5.43
C ALA A 23 -14.87 -3.17 5.48
N GLY A 24 -15.71 -2.76 4.52
CA GLY A 24 -16.29 -1.42 4.45
C GLY A 24 -17.37 -1.14 5.49
N SER A 25 -18.09 -0.03 5.29
CA SER A 25 -19.03 0.61 6.23
C SER A 25 -20.09 -0.31 6.88
N ALA A 26 -20.50 -1.40 6.22
CA ALA A 26 -21.44 -2.38 6.77
C ALA A 26 -20.82 -3.28 7.87
N GLY A 27 -19.50 -3.46 7.87
CA GLY A 27 -18.76 -4.21 8.89
C GLY A 27 -18.46 -3.40 10.16
N ASP A 28 -18.58 -2.08 10.10
CA ASP A 28 -18.14 -1.18 11.17
C ASP A 28 -19.03 -1.24 12.40
N ALA A 29 -20.34 -1.44 12.23
CA ALA A 29 -21.26 -1.58 13.36
C ALA A 29 -21.00 -2.88 14.16
N ALA A 30 -20.79 -4.00 13.46
CA ALA A 30 -20.47 -5.28 14.09
C ALA A 30 -19.09 -5.26 14.75
N ARG A 31 -18.10 -4.59 14.14
CA ARG A 31 -16.77 -4.36 14.73
C ARG A 31 -16.83 -3.46 15.95
N ARG A 32 -17.58 -2.37 15.90
CA ARG A 32 -17.74 -1.45 17.04
C ARG A 32 -18.37 -2.16 18.22
N ARG A 33 -19.40 -2.98 17.97
CA ARG A 33 -19.98 -3.87 19.00
C ARG A 33 -18.95 -4.86 19.54
N ARG A 34 -18.16 -5.51 18.68
CA ARG A 34 -17.09 -6.43 19.10
C ARG A 34 -16.00 -5.76 19.95
N ARG A 35 -15.52 -4.58 19.54
CA ARG A 35 -14.57 -3.77 20.31
C ARG A 35 -15.13 -3.38 21.67
N LEU A 36 -16.39 -2.94 21.72
CA LEU A 36 -17.07 -2.63 22.97
C LEU A 36 -17.20 -3.85 23.88
N THR A 37 -17.58 -5.02 23.35
CA THR A 37 -17.65 -6.26 24.15
C THR A 37 -16.29 -6.68 24.68
N LEU A 38 -15.22 -6.53 23.89
CA LEU A 38 -13.87 -6.86 24.33
C LEU A 38 -13.34 -5.85 25.37
N ALA A 39 -13.61 -4.56 25.19
CA ALA A 39 -13.27 -3.53 26.17
C ALA A 39 -14.00 -3.76 27.51
N LEU A 40 -15.28 -4.16 27.46
CA LEU A 40 -16.07 -4.54 28.63
C LEU A 40 -15.52 -5.79 29.33
N LEU A 41 -15.13 -6.82 28.57
CA LEU A 41 -14.50 -8.01 29.14
C LEU A 41 -13.16 -7.68 29.80
N LEU A 42 -12.37 -6.81 29.19
CA LEU A 42 -11.07 -6.42 29.71
C LEU A 42 -11.20 -5.52 30.95
N SER A 43 -12.17 -4.60 30.98
CA SER A 43 -12.46 -3.81 32.18
C SER A 43 -12.98 -4.67 33.34
N LEU A 44 -13.79 -5.70 33.06
CA LEU A 44 -14.19 -6.72 34.03
C LEU A 44 -12.99 -7.49 34.58
N LEU A 45 -12.05 -7.89 33.72
CA LEU A 45 -10.83 -8.61 34.09
C LEU A 45 -9.89 -7.75 34.95
N VAL A 46 -9.75 -6.47 34.61
CA VAL A 46 -8.99 -5.50 35.41
C VAL A 46 -9.67 -5.27 36.76
N GLY A 47 -10.98 -5.06 36.79
CA GLY A 47 -11.75 -4.91 38.03
C GLY A 47 -11.65 -6.13 38.94
N ALA A 48 -11.77 -7.33 38.38
CA ALA A 48 -11.57 -8.59 39.12
C ALA A 48 -10.14 -8.72 39.65
N SER A 49 -9.13 -8.28 38.90
CA SER A 49 -7.72 -8.29 39.33
C SER A 49 -7.46 -7.29 40.47
N CYS A 50 -8.12 -6.13 40.47
CA CYS A 50 -8.06 -5.19 41.59
C CYS A 50 -8.68 -5.81 42.86
N LEU A 51 -9.85 -6.44 42.76
CA LEU A 51 -10.49 -7.14 43.88
C LEU A 51 -9.66 -8.32 44.41
N LEU A 52 -8.94 -9.01 43.53
CA LEU A 52 -7.97 -10.04 43.90
C LEU A 52 -6.73 -9.43 44.57
N GLY A 53 -6.32 -8.23 44.16
CA GLY A 53 -5.25 -7.45 44.78
C GLY A 53 -5.53 -7.13 46.25
N ASP A 54 -6.78 -6.77 46.58
CA ASP A 54 -7.18 -6.51 47.97
C ASP A 54 -7.09 -7.77 48.85
N ARG A 55 -7.28 -8.96 48.26
CA ARG A 55 -7.28 -10.24 48.98
C ARG A 55 -5.92 -10.96 48.99
N TRP A 56 -5.10 -10.77 47.96
CA TRP A 56 -3.84 -11.50 47.72
C TRP A 56 -2.61 -10.58 47.60
N GLY A 57 -2.77 -9.29 47.89
CA GLY A 57 -1.74 -8.27 47.77
C GLY A 57 -1.31 -8.03 46.31
N ALA A 58 -0.10 -7.49 46.11
CA ALA A 58 0.44 -7.14 44.78
C ALA A 58 0.44 -8.31 43.76
N LYS A 59 0.42 -9.56 44.23
CA LYS A 59 0.35 -10.76 43.38
C LYS A 59 -0.99 -10.87 42.63
N GLY A 60 -2.09 -10.34 43.20
CA GLY A 60 -3.41 -10.33 42.56
C GLY A 60 -3.48 -9.46 41.29
N LEU A 61 -2.53 -8.54 41.11
CA LEU A 61 -2.44 -7.66 39.93
C LEU A 61 -1.65 -8.27 38.76
N LEU A 62 -0.91 -9.35 38.99
CA LEU A 62 -0.04 -9.97 37.97
C LEU A 62 -0.78 -10.32 36.67
N PRO A 63 -2.01 -10.88 36.68
CA PRO A 63 -2.73 -11.18 35.44
C PRO A 63 -3.06 -9.93 34.62
N ALA A 64 -3.47 -8.83 35.27
CA ALA A 64 -3.76 -7.57 34.61
C ALA A 64 -2.50 -6.95 33.99
N VAL A 65 -1.38 -6.95 34.74
CA VAL A 65 -0.09 -6.47 34.22
C VAL A 65 0.39 -7.32 33.05
N ALA A 66 0.28 -8.65 33.13
CA ALA A 66 0.67 -9.54 32.04
C ALA A 66 -0.16 -9.30 30.76
N LEU A 67 -1.49 -9.18 30.89
CA LEU A 67 -2.36 -8.85 29.76
C LEU A 67 -2.06 -7.48 29.16
N PHE A 68 -1.78 -6.48 30.00
CA PHE A 68 -1.40 -5.15 29.54
C PHE A 68 -0.10 -5.18 28.74
N VAL A 69 0.94 -5.85 29.25
CA VAL A 69 2.24 -6.00 28.56
C VAL A 69 2.06 -6.73 27.23
N LEU A 70 1.27 -7.81 27.19
CA LEU A 70 0.96 -8.53 25.95
C LEU A 70 0.24 -7.65 24.93
N ALA A 71 -0.74 -6.84 25.37
CA ALA A 71 -1.44 -5.92 24.48
C ALA A 71 -0.51 -4.84 23.90
N VAL A 72 0.37 -4.28 24.73
CA VAL A 72 1.39 -3.31 24.28
C VAL A 72 2.33 -3.96 23.26
N GLN A 73 2.82 -5.17 23.52
CA GLN A 73 3.72 -5.89 22.60
C GLN A 73 3.04 -6.23 21.28
N ALA A 74 1.84 -6.80 21.31
CA ALA A 74 1.08 -7.14 20.11
C ALA A 74 0.79 -5.90 19.26
N THR A 75 0.39 -4.79 19.90
CA THR A 75 0.15 -3.51 19.24
C THR A 75 1.42 -2.98 18.58
N ARG A 76 2.55 -2.96 19.31
CA ARG A 76 3.85 -2.54 18.77
C ARG A 76 4.27 -3.38 17.58
N ALA A 77 4.05 -4.70 17.63
CA ALA A 77 4.37 -5.60 16.54
C ALA A 77 3.58 -5.26 15.26
N VAL A 78 2.27 -5.00 15.36
CA VAL A 78 1.45 -4.62 14.20
C VAL A 78 1.86 -3.25 13.67
N LEU A 79 2.08 -2.27 14.53
CA LEU A 79 2.52 -0.92 14.11
C LEU A 79 3.90 -0.96 13.43
N ALA A 80 4.84 -1.72 13.98
CA ALA A 80 6.16 -1.92 13.38
C ALA A 80 6.06 -2.64 12.02
N ALA A 81 5.20 -3.66 11.91
CA ALA A 81 4.98 -4.37 10.65
C ALA A 81 4.37 -3.44 9.58
N ARG A 82 3.40 -2.59 9.94
CA ARG A 82 2.87 -1.56 9.02
C ARG A 82 3.91 -0.54 8.60
N ALA A 83 4.68 -0.02 9.56
CA ALA A 83 5.77 0.89 9.26
C ALA A 83 6.79 0.21 8.31
N SER A 84 7.02 -1.10 8.45
CA SER A 84 7.85 -1.86 7.53
C SER A 84 7.26 -1.96 6.12
N VAL A 85 5.94 -2.11 5.96
CA VAL A 85 5.26 -2.09 4.64
C VAL A 85 5.50 -0.75 3.95
N TRP A 86 5.24 0.35 4.66
CA TRP A 86 5.41 1.69 4.10
C TRP A 86 6.87 2.03 3.80
N ARG A 87 7.80 1.65 4.68
CA ARG A 87 9.24 1.81 4.42
C ARG A 87 9.68 1.01 3.19
N ALA A 88 9.27 -0.26 3.11
CA ALA A 88 9.60 -1.12 1.97
C ALA A 88 9.04 -0.57 0.64
N ALA A 89 7.90 0.11 0.68
CA ALA A 89 7.24 0.65 -0.50
C ALA A 89 7.75 2.06 -0.88
N ALA A 90 7.92 2.96 0.08
CA ALA A 90 8.14 4.39 -0.15
C ALA A 90 9.61 4.83 -0.09
N LEU A 91 10.46 4.19 0.72
CA LEU A 91 11.87 4.58 0.80
C LEU A 91 12.64 4.19 -0.46
N GLU A 92 13.76 4.87 -0.71
CA GLU A 92 14.68 4.55 -1.79
C GLU A 92 15.28 3.15 -1.61
N LEU A 93 15.64 2.49 -2.71
CA LEU A 93 16.16 1.12 -2.68
C LEU A 93 17.52 0.99 -1.98
N ASP A 94 18.26 2.10 -1.91
CA ASP A 94 19.58 2.16 -1.29
C ASP A 94 19.52 2.51 0.20
N ASP A 95 18.35 2.94 0.70
CA ASP A 95 18.16 3.25 2.11
C ASP A 95 18.20 1.95 2.96
N PRO A 96 19.11 1.82 3.94
CA PRO A 96 19.15 0.65 4.82
C PRO A 96 17.85 0.45 5.61
N ALA A 97 17.12 1.51 5.94
CA ALA A 97 15.84 1.46 6.66
C ALA A 97 14.69 0.93 5.79
N GLN A 98 14.86 0.85 4.47
CA GLN A 98 13.88 0.29 3.54
C GLN A 98 13.77 -1.23 3.68
N ARG A 99 14.84 -1.92 4.09
CA ARG A 99 14.85 -3.37 4.21
C ARG A 99 13.94 -3.83 5.35
N PRO A 100 12.96 -4.71 5.08
CA PRO A 100 12.13 -5.27 6.13
C PRO A 100 13.00 -6.08 7.11
N SER A 101 12.73 -5.93 8.40
CA SER A 101 13.39 -6.71 9.44
C SER A 101 13.09 -8.20 9.25
N GLU A 102 14.08 -9.05 9.56
CA GLU A 102 13.89 -10.50 9.52
C GLU A 102 12.67 -10.92 10.36
N ARG A 103 11.91 -11.88 9.80
CA ARG A 103 10.66 -12.49 10.27
C ARG A 103 10.11 -12.04 11.63
N ALA A 104 8.85 -11.66 11.63
CA ALA A 104 8.05 -11.49 12.84
C ALA A 104 8.15 -12.74 13.75
N ASP A 105 8.51 -12.55 15.01
CA ASP A 105 8.63 -13.65 15.98
C ASP A 105 7.31 -14.44 16.05
N PRO A 106 7.28 -15.74 15.71
CA PRO A 106 6.08 -16.55 15.72
C PRO A 106 5.42 -16.70 17.10
N TRP A 107 6.15 -16.44 18.18
CA TRP A 107 5.62 -16.53 19.54
C TRP A 107 4.99 -15.21 19.99
N PHE A 108 5.47 -14.06 19.54
CA PHE A 108 4.99 -12.76 20.06
C PHE A 108 4.27 -11.91 19.01
N SER A 109 4.25 -12.34 17.75
CA SER A 109 3.63 -11.57 16.67
C SER A 109 2.21 -12.06 16.40
N PRO A 110 1.20 -11.16 16.45
CA PRO A 110 -0.16 -11.49 16.06
C PRO A 110 -0.22 -11.87 14.57
N PRO A 111 -1.20 -12.70 14.16
CA PRO A 111 -1.43 -13.08 12.75
C PRO A 111 -1.35 -11.90 11.78
N THR A 112 -2.01 -10.76 12.10
CA THR A 112 -1.98 -9.57 11.25
C THR A 112 -0.57 -9.02 11.04
N ALA A 113 0.27 -8.99 12.09
CA ALA A 113 1.67 -8.54 11.95
C ALA A 113 2.47 -9.45 11.02
N ARG A 114 2.22 -10.77 11.04
CA ARG A 114 2.90 -11.73 10.15
C ARG A 114 2.53 -11.51 8.69
N VAL A 115 1.24 -11.29 8.41
CA VAL A 115 0.74 -10.97 7.07
C VAL A 115 1.36 -9.67 6.56
N LEU A 116 1.44 -8.63 7.40
CA LEU A 116 2.07 -7.36 7.05
C LEU A 116 3.58 -7.50 6.80
N CYS A 117 4.31 -8.27 7.60
CA CYS A 117 5.71 -8.56 7.35
C CYS A 117 5.91 -9.33 6.04
N ALA A 118 5.03 -10.28 5.73
CA ALA A 118 5.04 -10.98 4.44
C ALA A 118 4.79 -9.99 3.28
N LEU A 119 3.80 -9.10 3.40
CA LEU A 119 3.54 -8.05 2.41
C LEU A 119 4.76 -7.14 2.21
N ALA A 120 5.39 -6.67 3.29
CA ALA A 120 6.60 -5.85 3.20
C ALA A 120 7.73 -6.57 2.45
N SER A 121 7.91 -7.88 2.70
CA SER A 121 8.91 -8.68 2.00
C SER A 121 8.59 -8.88 0.51
N VAL A 122 7.31 -9.01 0.16
CA VAL A 122 6.86 -9.13 -1.24
C VAL A 122 7.11 -7.81 -1.98
N ILE A 123 6.77 -6.67 -1.37
CA ILE A 123 6.98 -5.35 -1.97
C ILE A 123 8.47 -5.08 -2.18
N ASP A 124 9.30 -5.29 -1.16
CA ASP A 124 10.75 -5.13 -1.28
C ASP A 124 11.33 -6.02 -2.39
N ALA A 125 10.98 -7.30 -2.41
CA ALA A 125 11.45 -8.24 -3.42
C ALA A 125 10.96 -7.86 -4.83
N ALA A 126 9.71 -7.43 -4.99
CA ALA A 126 9.17 -6.99 -6.28
C ALA A 126 9.86 -5.71 -6.79
N ARG A 127 10.10 -4.72 -5.91
CA ARG A 127 10.81 -3.48 -6.28
C ARG A 127 12.28 -3.73 -6.63
N ARG A 128 12.93 -4.70 -5.98
CA ARG A 128 14.31 -5.13 -6.25
C ARG A 128 14.41 -6.19 -7.35
N GLU A 129 13.31 -6.48 -8.05
CA GLU A 129 13.26 -7.43 -9.18
C GLU A 129 13.65 -8.87 -8.83
N ARG A 130 13.51 -9.24 -7.54
CA ARG A 130 13.74 -10.59 -7.01
C ARG A 130 12.44 -11.39 -7.06
N TYR A 131 11.91 -11.60 -8.26
CA TYR A 131 10.56 -12.12 -8.46
C TYR A 131 10.32 -13.52 -7.89
N ALA A 132 11.33 -14.40 -7.91
CA ALA A 132 11.24 -15.72 -7.30
C ALA A 132 10.95 -15.66 -5.79
N ILE A 133 11.63 -14.76 -5.07
CA ILE A 133 11.44 -14.55 -3.63
C ILE A 133 10.04 -13.99 -3.38
N ALA A 134 9.60 -13.01 -4.17
CA ALA A 134 8.27 -12.41 -4.02
C ALA A 134 7.15 -13.45 -4.23
N LEU A 135 7.29 -14.33 -5.23
CA LEU A 135 6.32 -15.40 -5.51
C LEU A 135 6.24 -16.44 -4.40
N GLU A 136 7.37 -16.80 -3.78
CA GLU A 136 7.39 -17.72 -2.63
C GLU A 136 6.63 -17.14 -1.42
N ARG A 137 6.67 -15.81 -1.26
CA ARG A 137 6.08 -15.11 -0.11
C ARG A 137 4.62 -14.73 -0.32
N LEU A 138 4.18 -14.53 -1.56
CA LEU A 138 2.83 -14.09 -1.90
C LEU A 138 1.69 -14.94 -1.28
N PRO A 139 1.77 -16.30 -1.21
CA PRO A 139 0.73 -17.13 -0.59
C PRO A 139 0.53 -16.87 0.91
N HIS A 140 1.51 -16.28 1.57
CA HIS A 140 1.46 -15.97 3.01
C HIS A 140 0.76 -14.63 3.30
N VAL A 141 0.34 -13.89 2.27
CA VAL A 141 -0.35 -12.60 2.41
C VAL A 141 -1.86 -12.81 2.31
N ASP A 142 -2.53 -12.86 3.47
CA ASP A 142 -3.99 -12.92 3.54
C ASP A 142 -4.61 -11.53 3.35
N ARG A 143 -5.34 -11.35 2.24
CA ARG A 143 -6.03 -10.09 1.90
C ARG A 143 -7.05 -9.67 2.96
N ALA A 144 -7.66 -10.61 3.69
CA ALA A 144 -8.69 -10.29 4.68
C ALA A 144 -8.14 -9.54 5.90
N ALA A 145 -6.84 -9.70 6.20
CA ALA A 145 -6.16 -9.05 7.32
C ALA A 145 -5.61 -7.65 6.98
N LEU A 146 -5.67 -7.24 5.71
CA LEU A 146 -5.10 -5.98 5.23
C LEU A 146 -6.13 -4.84 5.22
N ARG A 147 -5.65 -3.62 5.43
CA ARG A 147 -6.39 -2.37 5.19
C ARG A 147 -6.58 -2.10 3.69
N PRO A 148 -7.54 -1.26 3.28
CA PRO A 148 -7.72 -0.90 1.87
C PRO A 148 -6.44 -0.42 1.18
N ASP A 149 -5.64 0.43 1.82
CA ASP A 149 -4.39 0.95 1.23
C ASP A 149 -3.32 -0.15 1.13
N GLU A 150 -3.22 -1.03 2.13
CA GLU A 150 -2.31 -2.18 2.13
C GLU A 150 -2.72 -3.21 1.05
N VAL A 151 -4.02 -3.34 0.81
CA VAL A 151 -4.57 -4.15 -0.28
C VAL A 151 -4.18 -3.56 -1.64
N ARG A 152 -4.26 -2.23 -1.81
CA ARG A 152 -3.77 -1.57 -3.04
C ARG A 152 -2.28 -1.82 -3.26
N LEU A 153 -1.46 -1.76 -2.20
CA LEU A 153 -0.04 -2.10 -2.29
C LEU A 153 0.20 -3.56 -2.66
N LEU A 154 -0.60 -4.50 -2.14
CA LEU A 154 -0.53 -5.90 -2.56
C LEU A 154 -0.86 -6.07 -4.04
N ASP A 155 -1.89 -5.40 -4.53
CA ASP A 155 -2.29 -5.45 -5.94
C ASP A 155 -1.26 -4.78 -6.85
N ALA A 156 -0.64 -3.68 -6.40
CA ALA A 156 0.49 -3.04 -7.08
C ALA A 156 1.73 -3.95 -7.14
N ALA A 157 2.05 -4.65 -6.04
CA ALA A 157 3.16 -5.61 -6.03
C ALA A 157 2.91 -6.78 -6.99
N ARG A 158 1.66 -7.26 -7.10
CA ARG A 158 1.27 -8.27 -8.09
C ARG A 158 1.43 -7.75 -9.53
N ALA A 159 1.05 -6.50 -9.78
CA ALA A 159 1.26 -5.87 -11.08
C ALA A 159 2.75 -5.76 -11.43
N LEU A 160 3.60 -5.36 -10.49
CA LEU A 160 5.06 -5.32 -10.66
C LEU A 160 5.65 -6.70 -10.94
N LEU A 161 5.14 -7.75 -10.28
CA LEU A 161 5.55 -9.13 -10.55
C LEU A 161 5.14 -9.57 -11.96
N SER A 162 3.90 -9.35 -12.37
CA SER A 162 3.44 -9.67 -13.73
C SER A 162 4.28 -8.94 -14.79
N LEU A 163 4.61 -7.67 -14.55
CA LEU A 163 5.47 -6.88 -15.42
C LEU A 163 6.88 -7.49 -15.51
N GLY A 164 7.47 -7.83 -14.36
CA GLY A 164 8.80 -8.44 -14.27
C GLY A 164 8.90 -9.83 -14.91
N LEU A 165 7.79 -10.57 -14.95
CA LEU A 165 7.68 -11.87 -15.62
C LEU A 165 7.39 -11.75 -17.12
N GLY A 166 7.32 -10.54 -17.67
CA GLY A 166 7.13 -10.29 -19.10
C GLY A 166 5.68 -10.30 -19.58
N ASP A 167 4.71 -10.10 -18.69
CA ASP A 167 3.27 -10.00 -19.03
C ASP A 167 2.74 -8.57 -18.78
N PRO A 168 3.02 -7.62 -19.69
CA PRO A 168 2.63 -6.22 -19.51
C PRO A 168 1.12 -6.00 -19.57
N ALA A 169 0.39 -6.81 -20.34
CA ALA A 169 -1.07 -6.71 -20.44
C ALA A 169 -1.74 -7.06 -19.11
N ARG A 170 -1.31 -8.17 -18.48
CA ARG A 170 -1.78 -8.54 -17.14
C ARG A 170 -1.34 -7.53 -16.08
N ALA A 171 -0.12 -7.03 -16.17
CA ALA A 171 0.38 -5.98 -15.28
C ALA A 171 -0.50 -4.73 -15.35
N ALA A 172 -0.85 -4.27 -16.57
CA ALA A 172 -1.73 -3.13 -16.77
C ALA A 172 -3.12 -3.36 -16.15
N GLN A 173 -3.72 -4.53 -16.37
CA GLN A 173 -5.03 -4.88 -15.79
C GLN A 173 -5.03 -4.85 -14.27
N GLN A 174 -3.97 -5.38 -13.64
CA GLN A 174 -3.82 -5.35 -12.18
C GLN A 174 -3.55 -3.93 -11.66
N ALA A 175 -2.71 -3.17 -12.38
CA ALA A 175 -2.34 -1.81 -12.01
C ALA A 175 -3.53 -0.82 -12.07
N ILE A 176 -4.47 -0.99 -13.00
CA ILE A 176 -5.67 -0.13 -13.09
C ILE A 176 -6.45 -0.12 -11.77
N VAL A 177 -6.54 -1.27 -11.10
CA VAL A 177 -7.28 -1.42 -9.83
C VAL A 177 -6.43 -0.96 -8.64
N ALA A 178 -5.11 -1.09 -8.72
CA ALA A 178 -4.20 -0.74 -7.65
C ALA A 178 -3.92 0.76 -7.54
N LEU A 179 -3.84 1.47 -8.68
CA LEU A 179 -3.47 2.88 -8.75
C LEU A 179 -4.65 3.82 -8.44
N PRO A 180 -4.42 4.94 -7.73
CA PRO A 180 -3.13 5.39 -7.17
C PRO A 180 -2.74 4.65 -5.89
N THR A 181 -1.44 4.42 -5.68
CA THR A 181 -0.91 3.92 -4.39
C THR A 181 -0.40 5.02 -3.46
N GLY A 182 -0.16 6.23 -3.98
CA GLY A 182 0.42 7.34 -3.22
C GLY A 182 1.94 7.23 -3.08
N ILE A 183 2.58 6.36 -3.87
CA ILE A 183 4.02 6.15 -3.89
C ILE A 183 4.53 6.38 -5.30
N ASP A 184 5.14 7.54 -5.53
CA ASP A 184 5.49 8.03 -6.87
C ASP A 184 6.28 7.04 -7.71
N ALA A 185 7.25 6.32 -7.12
CA ALA A 185 8.06 5.37 -7.87
C ALA A 185 7.25 4.16 -8.39
N ILE A 186 6.31 3.66 -7.58
CA ILE A 186 5.42 2.56 -7.96
C ILE A 186 4.40 3.06 -8.97
N ASP A 187 3.79 4.21 -8.67
CA ASP A 187 2.77 4.86 -9.46
C ASP A 187 3.28 5.25 -10.86
N ALA A 188 4.50 5.80 -10.97
CA ALA A 188 5.15 6.09 -12.25
C ALA A 188 5.34 4.80 -13.07
N ARG A 189 5.97 3.78 -12.46
CA ARG A 189 6.33 2.54 -13.17
C ARG A 189 5.08 1.81 -13.67
N LEU A 190 4.08 1.63 -12.82
CA LEU A 190 2.84 0.95 -13.20
C LEU A 190 1.93 1.82 -14.07
N GLY A 191 1.90 3.14 -13.81
CA GLY A 191 1.09 4.08 -14.59
C GLY A 191 1.51 4.13 -16.05
N ARG A 192 2.82 4.11 -16.33
CA ARG A 192 3.37 4.01 -17.69
C ARG A 192 2.89 2.76 -18.41
N VAL A 193 2.92 1.61 -17.75
CA VAL A 193 2.45 0.33 -18.32
C VAL A 193 0.96 0.38 -18.64
N VAL A 194 0.15 0.96 -17.74
CA VAL A 194 -1.28 1.14 -17.97
C VAL A 194 -1.55 2.08 -19.16
N LEU A 195 -0.84 3.20 -19.24
CA LEU A 195 -1.01 4.14 -20.34
C LEU A 195 -0.56 3.56 -21.67
N ALA A 196 0.60 2.90 -21.72
CA ALA A 196 1.10 2.24 -22.92
C ALA A 196 0.10 1.20 -23.46
N ASP A 197 -0.48 0.37 -22.58
CA ASP A 197 -1.48 -0.62 -22.94
C ASP A 197 -2.82 0.00 -23.40
N ALA A 198 -3.20 1.15 -22.83
CA ALA A 198 -4.45 1.82 -23.15
C ALA A 198 -4.35 2.85 -24.29
N TRP A 199 -3.14 3.21 -24.73
CA TRP A 199 -2.92 4.40 -25.56
C TRP A 199 -3.68 4.40 -26.89
N LYS A 200 -3.78 3.22 -27.52
CA LYS A 200 -4.48 3.03 -28.79
C LYS A 200 -6.01 3.04 -28.66
N SER A 201 -6.55 3.08 -27.44
CA SER A 201 -7.98 3.05 -27.15
C SER A 201 -8.42 4.33 -26.42
N PRO A 202 -8.89 5.37 -27.15
CA PRO A 202 -9.27 6.65 -26.55
C PRO A 202 -10.31 6.52 -25.43
N ALA A 203 -11.33 5.67 -25.62
CA ALA A 203 -12.37 5.45 -24.61
C ALA A 203 -11.82 4.82 -23.33
N ARG A 204 -10.85 3.89 -23.46
CA ARG A 204 -10.20 3.25 -22.31
C ARG A 204 -9.30 4.24 -21.58
N LEU A 205 -8.52 5.02 -22.32
CA LEU A 205 -7.66 6.08 -21.78
C LEU A 205 -8.47 7.11 -20.98
N GLU A 206 -9.62 7.55 -21.52
CA GLU A 206 -10.51 8.50 -20.84
C GLU A 206 -11.13 7.90 -19.56
N ALA A 207 -11.51 6.62 -19.58
CA ALA A 207 -12.02 5.93 -18.40
C ALA A 207 -10.97 5.82 -17.28
N ILE A 208 -9.71 5.51 -17.64
CA ILE A 208 -8.58 5.46 -16.70
C ILE A 208 -8.31 6.85 -16.12
N GLU A 209 -8.26 7.89 -16.96
CA GLU A 209 -8.07 9.26 -16.52
C GLU A 209 -9.16 9.71 -15.54
N ARG A 210 -10.43 9.43 -15.83
CA ARG A 210 -11.55 9.72 -14.93
C ARG A 210 -11.49 8.94 -13.62
N ALA A 211 -11.00 7.70 -13.64
CA ALA A 211 -10.84 6.89 -12.44
C ALA A 211 -9.74 7.48 -11.53
N TRP A 212 -8.53 7.67 -12.07
CA TRP A 212 -7.40 8.19 -11.29
C TRP A 212 -7.63 9.61 -10.78
N ARG A 213 -8.25 10.49 -11.58
CA ARG A 213 -8.54 11.86 -11.13
C ARG A 213 -9.48 11.90 -9.92
N ARG A 214 -10.51 11.03 -9.88
CA ARG A 214 -11.42 10.94 -8.73
C ARG A 214 -10.67 10.51 -7.46
N GLU A 215 -9.76 9.55 -7.59
CA GLU A 215 -8.96 9.08 -6.47
C GLU A 215 -7.96 10.14 -5.99
N LEU A 216 -7.30 10.86 -6.90
CA LEU A 216 -6.38 11.97 -6.53
C LEU A 216 -7.12 13.11 -5.81
N GLN A 217 -8.32 13.46 -6.28
CA GLN A 217 -9.19 14.45 -5.62
C GLN A 217 -9.66 14.01 -4.22
N SER A 218 -9.66 12.71 -3.94
CA SER A 218 -10.04 12.16 -2.64
C SER A 218 -8.95 12.28 -1.56
N GLY A 219 -7.77 12.80 -1.91
CA GLY A 219 -6.68 13.10 -0.98
C GLY A 219 -5.41 12.26 -1.14
N VAL A 220 -5.36 11.36 -2.13
CA VAL A 220 -4.12 10.65 -2.50
C VAL A 220 -3.28 11.56 -3.40
N THR A 221 -2.02 11.78 -3.05
CA THR A 221 -1.09 12.60 -3.85
C THR A 221 -0.09 11.72 -4.60
N SER A 222 0.07 11.97 -5.90
CA SER A 222 1.04 11.26 -6.74
C SER A 222 1.43 12.17 -7.91
N GLU A 223 2.59 12.82 -7.83
CA GLU A 223 3.11 13.70 -8.88
C GLU A 223 3.33 12.92 -10.17
N ALA A 224 3.76 11.66 -10.04
CA ALA A 224 3.95 10.75 -11.15
C ALA A 224 2.65 10.55 -11.96
N LEU A 225 1.53 10.28 -11.28
CA LEU A 225 0.25 10.11 -11.98
C LEU A 225 -0.29 11.42 -12.52
N GLU A 226 -0.09 12.55 -11.83
CA GLU A 226 -0.48 13.86 -12.35
C GLU A 226 0.24 14.19 -13.66
N ARG A 227 1.54 13.87 -13.76
CA ARG A 227 2.30 14.00 -15.02
C ARG A 227 1.77 13.08 -16.11
N LEU A 228 1.52 11.80 -15.80
CA LEU A 228 0.97 10.84 -16.76
C LEU A 228 -0.44 11.21 -17.23
N LEU A 229 -1.29 11.75 -16.36
CA LEU A 229 -2.60 12.31 -16.71
C LEU A 229 -2.47 13.58 -17.56
N SER A 230 -1.44 14.40 -17.34
CA SER A 230 -1.17 15.55 -18.19
C SER A 230 -0.77 15.10 -19.60
N LEU A 231 0.04 14.04 -19.70
CA LEU A 231 0.39 13.41 -20.98
C LEU A 231 -0.84 12.84 -21.70
N SER A 232 -1.74 12.14 -20.99
CA SER A 232 -2.97 11.61 -21.61
C SER A 232 -3.88 12.71 -22.15
N ARG A 233 -3.93 13.88 -21.51
CA ARG A 233 -4.72 15.02 -22.02
C ARG A 233 -4.19 15.56 -23.35
N LEU A 234 -2.87 15.59 -23.55
CA LEU A 234 -2.28 16.03 -24.81
C LEU A 234 -2.70 15.13 -25.98
N ARG A 235 -2.99 13.86 -25.70
CA ARG A 235 -3.53 12.94 -26.71
C ARG A 235 -4.92 13.36 -27.22
N PHE A 236 -5.75 13.92 -26.35
CA PHE A 236 -7.11 14.38 -26.67
C PHE A 236 -7.14 15.82 -27.18
N ALA A 237 -6.21 16.66 -26.74
CA ALA A 237 -6.10 18.05 -27.14
C ALA A 237 -4.67 18.40 -27.61
N PRO A 238 -4.26 17.97 -28.82
CA PRO A 238 -2.89 18.19 -29.31
C PRO A 238 -2.48 19.67 -29.35
N ARG A 239 -3.43 20.59 -29.57
CA ARG A 239 -3.21 22.04 -29.55
C ARG A 239 -2.73 22.57 -28.20
N ALA A 240 -3.02 21.87 -27.10
CA ALA A 240 -2.56 22.26 -25.76
C ALA A 240 -1.02 22.17 -25.64
N LEU A 241 -0.35 21.41 -26.52
CA LEU A 241 1.11 21.31 -26.56
C LEU A 241 1.78 22.68 -26.79
N GLU A 242 1.15 23.55 -27.58
CA GLU A 242 1.69 24.89 -27.88
C GLU A 242 1.78 25.78 -26.63
N ALA A 243 0.84 25.60 -25.70
CA ALA A 243 0.73 26.38 -24.46
C ALA A 243 1.66 25.91 -23.33
N LEU A 244 2.31 24.75 -23.45
CA LEU A 244 3.18 24.18 -22.41
C LEU A 244 4.45 25.01 -22.19
N LYS A 245 4.93 25.08 -20.95
CA LYS A 245 6.26 25.65 -20.69
C LYS A 245 7.36 24.71 -21.21
N PRO A 246 8.53 25.24 -21.62
CA PRO A 246 9.63 24.39 -22.11
C PRO A 246 10.09 23.32 -21.11
N ALA A 247 10.10 23.63 -19.79
CA ALA A 247 10.48 22.66 -18.76
C ALA A 247 9.47 21.50 -18.65
N GLU A 248 8.17 21.83 -18.57
CA GLU A 248 7.07 20.85 -18.53
C GLU A 248 7.09 19.97 -19.79
N ALA A 249 7.35 20.55 -20.97
CA ALA A 249 7.45 19.79 -22.21
C ALA A 249 8.63 18.78 -22.21
N ARG A 250 9.76 19.10 -21.57
CA ARG A 250 10.89 18.14 -21.43
C ARG A 250 10.51 16.96 -20.56
N GLU A 251 9.87 17.22 -19.42
CA GLU A 251 9.44 16.16 -18.51
C GLU A 251 8.41 15.24 -19.18
N LEU A 252 7.42 15.82 -19.86
CA LEU A 252 6.41 15.03 -20.59
C LEU A 252 7.01 14.29 -21.79
N SER A 253 8.05 14.81 -22.43
CA SER A 253 8.78 14.11 -23.51
C SER A 253 9.44 12.83 -22.98
N ALA A 254 10.10 12.91 -21.82
CA ALA A 254 10.69 11.73 -21.18
C ALA A 254 9.63 10.68 -20.81
N GLU A 255 8.46 11.12 -20.32
CA GLU A 255 7.35 10.22 -20.04
C GLU A 255 6.77 9.58 -21.32
N ALA A 256 6.62 10.36 -22.41
CA ALA A 256 6.17 9.86 -23.71
C ALA A 256 7.10 8.77 -24.28
N TRP A 257 8.41 8.96 -24.17
CA TRP A 257 9.40 7.93 -24.52
C TRP A 257 9.21 6.65 -23.69
N SER A 258 8.96 6.80 -22.39
CA SER A 258 8.83 5.66 -21.48
C SER A 258 7.60 4.79 -21.72
N ILE A 259 6.56 5.34 -22.39
CA ILE A 259 5.36 4.59 -22.80
C ILE A 259 5.41 4.11 -24.26
N GLY A 260 6.47 4.44 -25.01
CA GLY A 260 6.66 4.04 -26.40
C GLY A 260 6.02 4.98 -27.45
N GLU A 261 5.67 6.22 -27.07
CA GLU A 261 5.00 7.17 -27.96
C GLU A 261 5.97 8.18 -28.57
N GLU A 262 6.75 7.71 -29.55
CA GLU A 262 7.88 8.41 -30.14
C GLU A 262 7.48 9.73 -30.85
N GLU A 263 6.35 9.72 -31.57
CA GLU A 263 5.87 10.92 -32.29
C GLU A 263 5.51 12.06 -31.34
N LEU A 264 4.80 11.74 -30.25
CA LEU A 264 4.46 12.71 -29.22
C LEU A 264 5.70 13.17 -28.46
N ALA A 265 6.61 12.25 -28.16
CA ALA A 265 7.88 12.57 -27.50
C ALA A 265 8.72 13.56 -28.31
N ALA A 266 8.82 13.35 -29.62
CA ALA A 266 9.53 14.24 -30.54
C ALA A 266 8.87 15.62 -30.65
N ALA A 267 7.54 15.69 -30.71
CA ALA A 267 6.81 16.97 -30.73
C ALA A 267 7.03 17.77 -29.44
N LEU A 268 7.02 17.08 -28.29
CA LEU A 268 7.31 17.69 -26.98
C LEU A 268 8.76 18.16 -26.87
N GLU A 269 9.72 17.40 -27.40
CA GLU A 269 11.12 17.80 -27.42
C GLU A 269 11.37 19.01 -28.32
N ALA A 270 10.72 19.06 -29.50
CA ALA A 270 10.76 20.24 -30.36
C ALA A 270 10.21 21.49 -29.64
N ARG A 271 9.10 21.34 -28.90
CA ARG A 271 8.51 22.42 -28.10
C ARG A 271 9.41 22.88 -26.95
N ALA A 272 10.12 21.94 -26.33
CA ALA A 272 11.08 22.19 -25.28
C ALA A 272 12.34 22.93 -25.76
N ARG A 273 12.76 22.70 -27.01
CA ARG A 273 13.90 23.38 -27.66
C ARG A 273 13.52 24.76 -28.21
N GLY A 274 12.31 24.91 -28.75
CA GLY A 274 11.83 26.17 -29.33
C GLY A 274 11.76 27.36 -28.35
N GLY A 275 11.75 27.10 -27.04
CA GLY A 275 11.83 28.14 -26.00
C GLY A 275 13.24 28.62 -25.66
N VAL A 276 14.30 28.00 -26.22
CA VAL A 276 15.71 28.38 -25.96
C VAL A 276 16.20 29.48 -26.92
N TYR A 277 15.48 29.70 -28.03
CA TYR A 277 15.84 30.66 -29.08
C TYR A 277 14.96 31.91 -29.13
N ARG A 278 14.22 32.19 -28.05
CA ARG A 278 13.48 33.44 -27.83
C ARG A 278 13.98 34.09 -26.55
#